data_AF-A0A2R8B3D4-F1
#
_entry.id   AF-A0A2R8B3D4-F1
#
_cell.length_a   1.000
_cell.length_b   1.000
_cell.length_c   1.000
_cell.angle_alpha   90.00
_cell.angle_beta   90.00
_cell.angle_gamma   90.00
#
_symmetry.space_group_name_H-M   'P 1'
#
loop_
_entity.id
_entity.type
_entity.pdbx_description
1 polymer ?
#
loop_
_entity_poly.entity_id
_entity_poly.type
_entity_poly.pdbx_seq_one_letter_code
_entity_poly.pdbx_strand_id
1 'polypeptide(L)'
;MFRLAPLSFALALSACVTGSKPEPVGSVTVNNVTYPIEALSDGTWRVRVDGKPVVCAHATLEACFWSARHHLTARELLDDLG
;
A
#
# COMPACT_ATOMS: atom_id res chain seq x y z
N MET A 1 31.41 -47.24 18.81
CA MET A 1 30.79 -46.30 19.77
C MET A 1 31.03 -44.90 19.26
N PHE A 2 30.07 -44.31 18.54
CA PHE A 2 29.96 -42.86 18.36
C PHE A 2 28.48 -42.58 18.03
N ARG A 3 27.73 -42.20 19.07
CA ARG A 3 26.35 -41.72 18.92
C ARG A 3 26.43 -40.26 18.47
N LEU A 4 26.05 -39.97 17.24
CA LEU A 4 25.75 -38.60 16.79
C LEU A 4 24.26 -38.37 16.98
N ALA A 5 23.95 -37.55 17.98
CA ALA A 5 22.62 -37.08 18.30
C ALA A 5 22.06 -36.17 17.18
N PRO A 6 20.73 -36.11 16.99
CA PRO A 6 20.11 -35.24 16.01
C PRO A 6 20.16 -33.80 16.52
N LEU A 7 21.14 -33.02 16.06
CA LEU A 7 21.16 -31.58 16.30
C LEU A 7 20.08 -30.94 15.41
N SER A 8 18.89 -30.79 16.00
CA SER A 8 18.04 -29.61 15.91
C SER A 8 18.36 -28.67 14.74
N PHE A 9 17.85 -29.00 13.55
CA PHE A 9 17.74 -28.05 12.46
C PHE A 9 16.55 -27.13 12.77
N ALA A 10 16.73 -26.25 13.75
CA ALA A 10 15.80 -25.17 14.01
C ALA A 10 15.86 -24.22 12.79
N LEU A 11 14.91 -24.36 11.87
CA LEU A 11 14.67 -23.38 10.81
C LEU A 11 14.27 -22.06 11.47
N ALA A 12 15.27 -21.24 11.79
CA ALA A 12 15.08 -19.83 12.13
C ALA A 12 14.77 -19.05 10.84
N LEU A 13 13.53 -19.17 10.36
CA LEU A 13 12.96 -18.23 9.39
C LEU A 13 12.65 -16.92 10.13
N SER A 14 13.70 -16.21 10.56
CA SER A 14 13.58 -14.80 10.94
C SER A 14 13.49 -14.00 9.65
N ALA A 15 12.29 -13.98 9.06
CA ALA A 15 11.97 -13.00 8.04
C ALA A 15 11.92 -11.64 8.74
N CYS A 16 13.05 -10.92 8.73
CA CYS A 16 13.08 -9.51 9.06
C CYS A 16 12.27 -8.80 7.97
N VAL A 17 10.96 -8.64 8.18
CA VAL A 17 10.14 -7.75 7.38
C VAL A 17 10.62 -6.35 7.72
N THR A 18 11.59 -5.86 6.95
CA THR A 18 11.90 -4.44 6.90
C THR A 18 10.69 -3.77 6.26
N GLY A 19 9.71 -3.43 7.09
CA GLY A 19 8.59 -2.60 6.69
C GLY A 19 9.15 -1.22 6.36
N SER A 20 9.53 -1.00 5.11
CA SER A 20 10.06 0.28 4.68
C SER A 20 8.97 1.34 4.82
N LYS A 21 9.36 2.49 5.35
CA LYS A 21 8.47 3.64 5.47
C LYS A 21 7.98 4.03 4.06
N PRO A 22 6.68 4.28 3.86
CA PRO A 22 6.16 4.79 2.59
C PRO A 22 6.89 6.08 2.19
N GLU A 23 7.31 6.15 0.94
CA GLU A 23 8.06 7.28 0.38
C GLU A 23 7.11 8.21 -0.39
N PRO A 24 7.11 9.53 -0.14
CA PRO A 24 6.33 10.48 -0.93
C PRO A 24 6.82 10.52 -2.38
N VAL A 25 5.94 10.24 -3.34
CA VAL A 25 6.29 10.23 -4.78
C VAL A 25 5.56 11.29 -5.59
N GLY A 26 4.55 11.92 -5.02
CA GLY A 26 3.84 13.01 -5.67
C GLY A 26 2.48 13.29 -5.07
N SER A 27 1.63 13.96 -5.85
CA SER A 27 0.24 14.20 -5.50
C SER A 27 -0.62 14.25 -6.75
N VAL A 28 -1.91 14.00 -6.59
CA VAL A 28 -2.92 14.13 -7.66
C VAL A 28 -4.04 15.04 -7.18
N THR A 29 -4.54 15.88 -8.07
CA THR A 29 -5.70 16.72 -7.79
C THR A 29 -6.95 16.09 -8.39
N VAL A 30 -7.93 15.75 -7.55
CA VAL A 30 -9.25 15.25 -7.97
C VAL A 30 -10.30 16.22 -7.43
N ASN A 31 -11.19 16.71 -8.30
CA ASN A 31 -12.24 17.67 -7.94
C ASN A 31 -11.70 18.88 -7.14
N ASN A 32 -10.56 19.43 -7.57
CA ASN A 32 -9.90 20.57 -6.91
C ASN A 32 -9.35 20.30 -5.50
N VAL A 33 -9.28 19.02 -5.08
CA VAL A 33 -8.65 18.58 -3.82
C VAL A 33 -7.38 17.79 -4.15
N THR A 34 -6.28 18.12 -3.48
CA THR A 34 -4.98 17.47 -3.69
C THR A 34 -4.76 16.34 -2.69
N TYR A 35 -4.46 15.15 -3.20
CA TYR A 35 -4.20 13.95 -2.42
C TYR A 35 -2.74 13.51 -2.59
N PRO A 36 -2.00 13.27 -1.50
CA PRO A 36 -0.62 12.81 -1.58
C PRO A 36 -0.55 11.33 -1.97
N ILE A 37 0.49 10.97 -2.71
CA ILE A 37 0.79 9.61 -3.17
C ILE A 37 2.08 9.15 -2.51
N GLU A 38 2.07 7.91 -2.05
CA GLU A 38 3.20 7.23 -1.43
C GLU A 38 3.54 5.96 -2.20
N ALA A 39 4.83 5.74 -2.46
CA ALA A 39 5.35 4.45 -2.91
C ALA A 39 5.70 3.57 -1.71
N LEU A 40 5.42 2.29 -1.85
CA LEU A 40 5.76 1.24 -0.90
C LEU A 40 6.99 0.48 -1.40
N SER A 41 7.69 -0.22 -0.49
CA SER A 41 8.90 -0.98 -0.85
C SER A 41 8.65 -2.20 -1.72
N ASP A 42 7.41 -2.65 -1.81
CA ASP A 42 6.99 -3.72 -2.71
C ASP A 42 6.79 -3.22 -4.15
N GLY A 43 7.01 -1.93 -4.42
CA GLY A 43 6.83 -1.30 -5.72
C GLY A 43 5.39 -0.87 -6.01
N THR A 44 4.46 -1.09 -5.07
CA THR A 44 3.08 -0.61 -5.21
C THR A 44 2.96 0.84 -4.78
N TRP A 45 2.01 1.56 -5.37
CA TRP A 45 1.73 2.96 -5.01
C TRP A 45 0.36 3.04 -4.35
N ARG A 46 0.21 3.98 -3.42
CA ARG A 46 -1.07 4.29 -2.79
C ARG A 46 -1.31 5.79 -2.74
N VAL A 47 -2.55 6.20 -2.96
CA VAL A 47 -3.01 7.57 -2.75
C VAL A 47 -3.73 7.68 -1.41
N ARG A 48 -3.52 8.78 -0.68
CA ARG A 48 -4.13 9.03 0.62
C ARG A 48 -5.37 9.91 0.44
N VAL A 49 -6.55 9.29 0.39
CA VAL A 49 -7.83 10.01 0.30
C VAL A 49 -8.44 10.11 1.69
N ASP A 50 -8.62 11.32 2.22
CA ASP A 50 -9.16 11.57 3.57
C ASP A 50 -8.49 10.74 4.68
N GLY A 51 -7.17 10.59 4.59
CA GLY A 51 -6.40 9.81 5.55
C GLY A 51 -6.58 8.29 5.42
N LYS A 52 -7.26 7.78 4.38
CA LYS A 52 -7.35 6.36 4.03
C LYS A 52 -6.45 6.02 2.84
N PRO A 53 -5.67 4.92 2.90
CA PRO A 53 -4.86 4.49 1.78
C PRO A 53 -5.72 3.78 0.72
N VAL A 54 -5.61 4.21 -0.53
CA VAL A 54 -6.21 3.56 -1.70
C VAL A 54 -5.07 3.07 -2.58
N VAL A 55 -5.01 1.77 -2.83
CA VAL A 55 -3.99 1.18 -3.70
C VAL A 55 -4.25 1.63 -5.14
N CYS A 56 -3.20 2.13 -5.81
CA CYS A 56 -3.28 2.49 -7.20
C CYS A 56 -3.19 1.24 -8.07
N ALA A 57 -3.92 1.21 -9.19
CA ALA A 57 -3.85 0.08 -10.14
C ALA A 57 -2.42 -0.17 -10.66
N HIS A 58 -1.63 0.90 -10.83
CA HIS A 58 -0.23 0.86 -11.22
C HIS A 58 0.57 1.96 -10.52
N ALA A 59 1.89 1.82 -10.52
CA ALA A 59 2.85 2.79 -9.99
C ALA A 59 3.04 4.02 -10.90
N THR A 60 1.94 4.69 -11.25
CA THR A 60 1.94 5.91 -12.07
C THR A 60 0.97 6.94 -11.49
N LEU A 61 1.25 8.23 -11.70
CA LEU A 61 0.37 9.31 -11.24
C LEU A 61 -1.04 9.20 -11.83
N GLU A 62 -1.14 8.86 -13.11
CA GLU A 62 -2.43 8.69 -13.79
C GLU A 62 -3.26 7.54 -13.21
N ALA A 63 -2.65 6.39 -12.96
CA ALA A 63 -3.35 5.26 -12.35
C ALA A 63 -3.82 5.59 -10.94
N CYS A 64 -3.02 6.33 -10.16
CA CYS A 64 -3.42 6.81 -8.85
C CYS A 64 -4.58 7.83 -8.93
N PHE A 65 -4.58 8.73 -9.93
CA PHE A 65 -5.68 9.66 -10.16
C PHE A 65 -7.01 8.93 -10.39
N TRP A 66 -7.04 7.96 -11.31
CA TRP A 66 -8.25 7.19 -11.59
C TRP A 66 -8.68 6.36 -10.38
N SER A 67 -7.74 5.76 -9.65
CA SER A 67 -8.03 4.99 -8.43
C SER A 67 -8.64 5.87 -7.33
N ALA A 68 -8.11 7.08 -7.11
CA ALA A 68 -8.69 8.05 -6.18
C ALA A 68 -10.10 8.47 -6.60
N ARG A 69 -10.32 8.76 -7.88
CA ARG A 69 -11.63 9.14 -8.41
C ARG A 69 -12.67 8.04 -8.19
N HIS A 70 -12.32 6.79 -8.52
CA HIS A 70 -13.21 5.64 -8.30
C HIS A 70 -13.57 5.46 -6.82
N HIS A 71 -12.59 5.61 -5.93
CA HIS A 71 -12.84 5.55 -4.49
C HIS A 71 -13.82 6.62 -4.02
N LEU A 72 -13.65 7.87 -4.47
CA LEU A 72 -14.53 8.99 -4.11
C LEU A 72 -15.96 8.77 -4.63
N THR A 73 -16.13 8.35 -5.88
CA THR A 73 -17.46 8.04 -6.43
C THR A 73 -18.15 6.91 -5.67
N ALA A 74 -17.42 5.86 -5.30
CA ALA A 74 -17.97 4.79 -4.47
C ALA A 74 -18.39 5.30 -3.08
N ARG A 75 -17.72 6.34 -2.55
CA ARG A 75 -18.05 6.92 -1.25
C ARG A 75 -19.29 7.80 -1.29
N GLU A 76 -19.43 8.62 -2.31
CA GLU A 76 -20.63 9.43 -2.59
C GLU A 76 -21.88 8.55 -2.70
N LEU A 77 -21.81 7.48 -3.51
CA LEU A 77 -22.91 6.51 -3.63
C LEU A 77 -23.33 5.88 -2.29
N LEU A 78 -22.37 5.64 -1.39
CA LEU A 78 -22.66 5.10 -0.07
C LEU A 78 -23.22 6.15 0.89
N ASP A 79 -22.95 7.43 0.66
CA ASP A 79 -23.51 8.55 1.43
C ASP A 79 -24.99 8.77 1.05
N ASP A 80 -25.29 8.72 -0.26
CA ASP A 80 -26.65 8.86 -0.81
C ASP A 80 -27.63 7.77 -0.35
N LEU A 81 -27.12 6.60 0.04
CA LEU A 81 -27.92 5.47 0.55
C LEU A 81 -28.21 5.55 2.06
N GLY A 82 -27.75 6.61 2.73
CA GLY A 82 -27.90 6.85 4.17
C GLY A 82 -29.33 6.94 4.68
#